data_AF-A0A4V1R100-F1
#
_entry.id   AF-A0A4V1R100-F1
#
_cell.length_a   1.000
_cell.length_b   1.000
_cell.length_c   1.000
_cell.angle_alpha   90.00
_cell.angle_beta   90.00
_cell.angle_gamma   90.00
#
_symmetry.space_group_name_H-M   'P 1'
#
loop_
_entity.id
_entity.type
_entity.pdbx_description
1 polymer ?
#
loop_
_entity_poly.entity_id
_entity_poly.type
_entity_poly.pdbx_seq_one_letter_code
_entity_poly.pdbx_strand_id
1 'polypeptide(L)'
;MEDKPHWLLRMENGGIAEARTKAFLMDRFWILERSVDIQGADFIIQRRLTSKNILDATPPRFGVIQVKYYQNTNTSQYLQQEYICDIDGQPRKEFFLVVHTGVGDHSECFLLSSKDILSDFLIVDSSKTQVNKYYLPGSQVLSNKYKITSFSRALDRIERSLLFSNFQENRSFMSWILPSFSEISIDHIENEYTLPLENWYADIPQGIFDLKKNIEMIMYDLSELTSTFNTVLNETDPLKILGILEGIYSYFAQSFPLGDNYYDSELHDVVLYHKKIFDSLRTEGLLENFFDLQNALGNFICSDLVLHTKLDSSFAYVINVSYNKNDLANYSFHSKIVPLGDITEDNKRLFGFISSLQGNIEAYVIPGRLGFGTWKNGEYSGEGVTDWHGAIKERLWIIRRPIMEKIYEVS
;
A
#
# COMPACT_ATOMS: atom_id res chain seq x y z
N MET A 1 -15.44 -45.11 41.09
CA MET A 1 -15.16 -43.67 40.89
C MET A 1 -16.40 -42.93 41.31
N GLU A 2 -16.28 -41.87 42.11
CA GLU A 2 -17.40 -40.99 42.42
C GLU A 2 -17.95 -40.37 41.13
N ASP A 3 -19.27 -40.34 41.01
CA ASP A 3 -19.95 -39.77 39.85
C ASP A 3 -19.92 -38.24 39.97
N LYS A 4 -19.00 -37.61 39.25
CA LYS A 4 -18.84 -36.16 39.27
C LYS A 4 -19.98 -35.49 38.48
N PRO A 5 -20.54 -34.37 38.96
CA PRO A 5 -21.57 -33.67 38.20
C PRO A 5 -21.02 -33.11 36.88
N HIS A 6 -21.83 -33.15 35.82
CA HIS A 6 -21.41 -32.79 34.45
C HIS A 6 -20.77 -31.40 34.33
N TRP A 7 -21.24 -30.42 35.11
CA TRP A 7 -20.67 -29.06 35.09
C TRP A 7 -19.23 -29.04 35.62
N LEU A 8 -18.92 -29.82 36.65
CA LEU A 8 -17.58 -29.91 37.24
C LEU A 8 -16.61 -30.58 36.25
N LEU A 9 -17.06 -31.67 35.60
CA LEU A 9 -16.29 -32.32 34.53
C LEU A 9 -16.02 -31.36 33.37
N ARG A 10 -16.98 -30.51 33.00
CA ARG A 10 -16.79 -29.53 31.92
C ARG A 10 -15.75 -28.47 32.31
N MET A 11 -15.78 -27.97 33.54
CA MET A 11 -14.79 -27.01 34.05
C MET A 11 -13.39 -27.63 34.15
N GLU A 12 -13.27 -28.83 34.73
CA GLU A 12 -11.99 -29.55 34.84
C GLU A 12 -11.37 -29.78 33.45
N ASN A 13 -12.17 -30.24 32.49
CA ASN A 13 -11.70 -30.46 31.11
C ASN A 13 -11.29 -29.17 30.41
N GLY A 14 -12.01 -28.06 30.64
CA GLY A 14 -11.65 -26.74 30.13
C GLY A 14 -10.29 -26.29 30.66
N GLY A 15 -10.11 -26.30 31.99
CA GLY A 15 -8.85 -25.90 32.62
C GLY A 15 -7.66 -26.78 32.21
N ILE A 16 -7.86 -28.08 32.03
CA ILE A 16 -6.82 -28.99 31.52
C ILE A 16 -6.42 -28.61 30.08
N ALA A 17 -7.39 -28.35 29.21
CA ALA A 17 -7.11 -27.99 27.82
C ALA A 17 -6.38 -26.66 27.71
N GLU A 18 -6.78 -25.66 28.50
CA GLU A 18 -6.12 -24.35 28.57
C GLU A 18 -4.68 -24.49 29.06
N ALA A 19 -4.45 -25.21 30.17
CA ALA A 19 -3.11 -25.43 30.70
C ALA A 19 -2.18 -26.13 29.70
N ARG A 20 -2.67 -27.16 29.00
CA ARG A 20 -1.92 -27.86 27.95
C ARG A 20 -1.62 -26.95 26.76
N THR A 21 -2.58 -26.14 26.35
CA THR A 21 -2.40 -25.19 25.24
C THR A 21 -1.39 -24.11 25.60
N LYS A 22 -1.46 -23.56 26.81
CA LYS A 22 -0.45 -22.62 27.32
C LYS A 22 0.94 -23.23 27.26
N ALA A 23 1.12 -24.44 27.80
CA ALA A 23 2.41 -25.14 27.76
C ALA A 23 2.91 -25.33 26.31
N PHE A 24 2.04 -25.72 25.40
CA PHE A 24 2.35 -25.86 23.97
C PHE A 24 2.82 -24.54 23.33
N LEU A 25 2.21 -23.41 23.65
CA LEU A 25 2.51 -22.10 23.06
C LEU A 25 3.72 -21.41 23.70
N MET A 26 3.98 -21.68 24.98
CA MET A 26 4.99 -21.00 25.81
C MET A 26 6.42 -21.17 25.31
N ASP A 27 6.72 -22.10 24.41
CA ASP A 27 8.07 -22.25 23.87
C ASP A 27 8.42 -21.13 22.88
N ARG A 28 7.44 -20.59 22.16
CA ARG A 28 7.68 -19.69 21.02
C ARG A 28 6.96 -18.36 21.06
N PHE A 29 5.91 -18.25 21.87
CA PHE A 29 5.08 -17.06 21.90
C PHE A 29 5.12 -16.38 23.27
N TRP A 30 5.00 -15.05 23.25
CA TRP A 30 4.46 -14.32 24.40
C TRP A 30 2.96 -14.59 24.45
N ILE A 31 2.44 -14.90 25.63
CA ILE A 31 1.04 -15.26 25.82
C ILE A 31 0.42 -14.22 26.76
N LEU A 32 -0.67 -13.61 26.33
CA LEU A 32 -1.56 -12.81 27.15
C LEU A 32 -2.78 -13.65 27.49
N GLU A 33 -2.96 -13.91 28.78
CA GLU A 33 -4.12 -14.62 29.32
C GLU A 33 -5.24 -13.62 29.60
N ARG A 34 -6.48 -14.01 29.29
CA ARG A 34 -7.64 -13.16 29.57
C ARG A 34 -8.32 -13.65 30.83
N SER A 35 -8.52 -12.75 31.79
CA SER A 35 -9.01 -13.10 33.14
C SER A 35 -10.53 -13.03 33.31
N VAL A 36 -11.31 -12.76 32.26
CA VAL A 36 -12.78 -12.67 32.32
C VAL A 36 -13.38 -13.07 30.97
N ASP A 37 -14.51 -13.80 31.01
CA ASP A 37 -15.37 -14.32 29.92
C ASP A 37 -15.95 -13.24 28.97
N ILE A 38 -15.17 -12.21 28.63
CA ILE A 38 -15.54 -11.19 27.66
C ILE A 38 -15.13 -11.72 26.27
N GLN A 39 -16.06 -12.45 25.66
CA GLN A 39 -16.05 -12.83 24.25
C GLN A 39 -14.83 -13.70 23.85
N GLY A 40 -14.92 -14.99 24.21
CA GLY A 40 -14.73 -16.14 23.31
C GLY A 40 -13.36 -16.41 22.68
N ALA A 41 -12.29 -15.78 23.18
CA ALA A 41 -10.88 -16.09 22.88
C ALA A 41 -10.12 -16.38 24.19
N ASP A 42 -9.50 -17.56 24.30
CA ASP A 42 -8.84 -18.01 25.54
C ASP A 42 -7.41 -17.45 25.68
N PHE A 43 -6.64 -17.37 24.58
CA PHE A 43 -5.31 -16.77 24.59
C PHE A 43 -5.10 -15.80 23.43
N ILE A 44 -4.32 -14.75 23.70
CA ILE A 44 -3.72 -13.90 22.67
C ILE A 44 -2.23 -14.16 22.67
N ILE A 45 -1.66 -14.40 21.49
CA ILE A 45 -0.25 -14.72 21.33
C ILE A 45 0.48 -13.67 20.50
N GLN A 46 1.75 -13.46 20.79
CA GLN A 46 2.64 -12.63 19.99
C GLN A 46 3.96 -13.38 19.79
N ARG A 47 4.54 -13.28 18.58
CA ARG A 47 5.88 -13.82 18.32
C ARG A 47 6.91 -13.22 19.28
N ARG A 48 7.84 -14.06 19.77
CA ARG A 48 8.99 -13.62 20.58
C ARG A 48 10.04 -12.91 19.74
N LEU A 49 9.76 -11.67 19.37
CA LEU A 49 10.72 -10.80 18.70
C LEU A 49 11.48 -10.02 19.77
N THR A 50 12.75 -10.34 19.98
CA THR A 50 13.61 -9.68 20.99
C THR A 50 14.30 -8.43 20.45
N SER A 51 14.35 -8.26 19.12
CA SER A 51 15.01 -7.14 18.44
C SER A 51 14.04 -6.12 17.83
N LYS A 52 12.72 -6.30 18.01
CA LYS A 52 11.67 -5.43 17.45
C LYS A 52 10.73 -4.97 18.55
N ASN A 53 10.34 -3.70 18.52
CA ASN A 53 9.37 -3.15 19.47
C ASN A 53 7.99 -2.96 18.83
N ILE A 54 6.98 -2.57 19.61
CA ILE A 54 5.60 -2.35 19.14
C ILE A 54 5.51 -1.17 18.16
N LEU A 55 6.48 -0.25 18.19
CA LEU A 55 6.56 0.96 17.37
C LEU A 55 7.44 0.79 16.12
N ASP A 56 7.89 -0.44 15.84
CA ASP A 56 8.79 -0.74 14.72
C ASP A 56 8.03 -0.65 13.38
N ALA A 57 8.73 -0.40 12.27
CA ALA A 57 8.14 -0.22 10.94
C ALA A 57 7.29 -1.43 10.49
N THR A 58 7.61 -2.61 11.03
CA THR A 58 6.76 -3.80 10.95
C THR A 58 6.30 -4.19 12.36
N PRO A 59 5.21 -3.61 12.88
CA PRO A 59 4.72 -3.95 14.21
C PRO A 59 4.39 -5.46 14.31
N PRO A 60 4.52 -6.06 15.50
CA PRO A 60 4.22 -7.47 15.71
C PRO A 60 2.72 -7.73 15.49
N ARG A 61 2.40 -8.90 14.90
CA ARG A 61 1.02 -9.36 14.73
C ARG A 61 0.63 -10.24 15.90
N PHE A 62 -0.63 -10.15 16.27
CA PHE A 62 -1.23 -10.95 17.33
C PHE A 62 -1.95 -12.16 16.74
N GLY A 63 -1.87 -13.30 17.43
CA GLY A 63 -2.70 -14.45 17.15
C GLY A 63 -3.75 -14.62 18.24
N VAL A 64 -4.87 -15.22 17.86
CA VAL A 64 -6.00 -15.50 18.74
C VAL A 64 -6.18 -17.00 18.78
N ILE A 65 -6.10 -17.57 19.98
CA ILE A 65 -6.23 -19.00 20.19
C ILE A 65 -7.50 -19.24 20.99
N GLN A 66 -8.41 -20.02 20.39
CA GLN A 66 -9.49 -20.65 21.13
C GLN A 66 -9.12 -22.08 21.47
N VAL A 67 -9.45 -22.49 22.68
CA VAL A 67 -9.24 -23.83 23.21
C VAL A 67 -10.58 -24.50 23.42
N LYS A 68 -10.64 -25.78 23.02
CA LYS A 68 -11.78 -26.64 23.31
C LYS A 68 -11.31 -28.03 23.75
N TYR A 69 -12.05 -28.62 24.67
CA TYR A 69 -11.88 -30.01 25.05
C TYR A 69 -13.01 -30.86 24.48
N TYR A 70 -12.66 -32.02 23.90
CA TYR A 70 -13.60 -33.03 23.45
C TYR A 70 -13.44 -34.26 24.33
N GLN A 71 -14.53 -34.68 24.99
CA GLN A 71 -14.50 -35.90 25.81
C GLN A 71 -14.38 -37.15 24.94
N ASN A 72 -14.97 -37.12 23.75
CA ASN A 72 -14.97 -38.20 22.77
C ASN A 72 -15.44 -37.68 21.40
N THR A 73 -15.53 -38.57 20.41
CA THR A 73 -16.01 -38.28 19.05
C THR A 73 -17.48 -37.83 18.97
N ASN A 74 -18.27 -38.06 20.03
CA ASN A 74 -19.68 -37.65 20.10
C ASN A 74 -19.86 -36.26 20.72
N THR A 75 -18.78 -35.67 21.23
CA THR A 75 -18.80 -34.28 21.71
C THR A 75 -18.78 -33.35 20.50
N SER A 76 -19.57 -32.28 20.54
CA SER A 76 -19.57 -31.24 19.50
C SER A 76 -19.39 -29.86 20.13
N GLN A 77 -18.76 -28.97 19.40
CA GLN A 77 -18.54 -27.57 19.82
C GLN A 77 -19.07 -26.62 18.76
N TYR A 78 -19.22 -25.36 19.16
CA TYR A 78 -19.67 -24.28 18.30
C TYR A 78 -18.71 -23.11 18.39
N LEU A 79 -18.41 -22.48 17.25
CA LEU A 79 -17.58 -21.28 17.16
C LEU A 79 -18.32 -20.17 16.42
N GLN A 80 -18.25 -18.95 16.95
CA GLN A 80 -18.84 -17.77 16.30
C GLN A 80 -18.16 -17.51 14.96
N GLN A 81 -18.95 -17.17 13.94
CA GLN A 81 -18.45 -16.90 12.59
C GLN A 81 -17.43 -15.75 12.56
N GLU A 82 -17.58 -14.76 13.44
CA GLU A 82 -16.75 -13.57 13.52
C GLU A 82 -15.27 -13.88 13.89
N TYR A 83 -15.01 -15.01 14.55
CA TYR A 83 -13.63 -15.49 14.78
C TYR A 83 -13.02 -16.10 13.52
N ILE A 84 -13.85 -16.67 12.66
CA ILE A 84 -13.41 -17.47 11.51
C ILE A 84 -13.26 -16.57 10.29
N CYS A 85 -14.22 -15.69 10.06
CA CYS A 85 -14.35 -14.87 8.87
C CYS A 85 -14.18 -13.38 9.18
N ASP A 86 -13.57 -12.65 8.24
CA ASP A 86 -13.65 -11.20 8.19
C ASP A 86 -14.98 -10.71 7.58
N ILE A 87 -15.10 -9.40 7.41
CA ILE A 87 -16.31 -8.76 6.87
C ILE A 87 -16.60 -9.17 5.42
N ASP A 88 -15.56 -9.56 4.67
CA ASP A 88 -15.65 -10.02 3.28
C ASP A 88 -15.85 -11.54 3.19
N GLY A 89 -16.00 -12.22 4.33
CA GLY A 89 -16.18 -13.66 4.43
C GLY A 89 -14.89 -14.48 4.23
N GLN A 90 -13.72 -13.84 4.15
CA GLN A 90 -12.44 -14.52 4.01
C GLN A 90 -11.95 -15.06 5.36
N PRO A 91 -11.21 -16.19 5.38
CA PRO A 91 -10.75 -16.79 6.61
C PRO A 91 -9.65 -15.96 7.27
N ARG A 92 -9.84 -15.58 8.54
CA ARG A 92 -8.85 -14.86 9.34
C ARG A 92 -7.60 -15.70 9.53
N LYS A 93 -6.43 -15.16 9.18
CA LYS A 93 -5.14 -15.89 9.28
C LYS A 93 -4.64 -15.97 10.71
N GLU A 94 -5.17 -15.15 11.58
CA GLU A 94 -4.69 -14.89 12.94
C GLU A 94 -5.43 -15.72 13.98
N PHE A 95 -6.52 -16.38 13.61
CA PHE A 95 -7.30 -17.24 14.50
C PHE A 95 -6.95 -18.72 14.34
N PHE A 96 -6.81 -19.39 15.48
CA PHE A 96 -6.58 -20.83 15.55
C PHE A 96 -7.44 -21.46 16.65
N LEU A 97 -7.92 -22.66 16.36
CA LEU A 97 -8.55 -23.53 17.34
C LEU A 97 -7.56 -24.64 17.73
N VAL A 98 -7.28 -24.73 19.03
CA VAL A 98 -6.54 -25.84 19.63
C VAL A 98 -7.52 -26.74 20.35
N VAL A 99 -7.53 -28.01 19.97
CA VAL A 99 -8.43 -29.00 20.55
C VAL A 99 -7.62 -30.06 21.30
N HIS A 100 -8.07 -30.36 22.52
CA HIS A 100 -7.52 -31.45 23.32
C HIS A 100 -8.56 -32.55 23.56
N THR A 101 -8.09 -33.79 23.65
CA THR A 101 -8.85 -34.93 24.16
C THR A 101 -7.93 -35.84 24.97
N GLY A 102 -8.52 -36.80 25.68
CA GLY A 102 -7.79 -37.79 26.46
C GLY A 102 -7.12 -37.25 27.74
N VAL A 103 -6.75 -38.19 28.60
CA VAL A 103 -6.19 -37.94 29.93
C VAL A 103 -4.82 -38.62 30.06
N GLY A 104 -3.89 -37.97 30.77
CA GLY A 104 -2.54 -38.50 30.99
C GLY A 104 -1.80 -38.79 29.68
N ASP A 105 -1.25 -40.01 29.59
CA ASP A 105 -0.41 -40.47 28.47
C ASP A 105 -1.19 -40.68 27.16
N HIS A 106 -2.52 -40.70 27.22
CA HIS A 106 -3.39 -40.79 26.04
C HIS A 106 -3.93 -39.43 25.60
N SER A 107 -3.29 -38.34 26.04
CA SER A 107 -3.67 -37.00 25.61
C SER A 107 -3.29 -36.76 24.15
N GLU A 108 -4.21 -36.16 23.40
CA GLU A 108 -4.01 -35.80 22.01
C GLU A 108 -4.35 -34.32 21.81
N CYS A 109 -3.62 -33.68 20.90
CA CYS A 109 -3.75 -32.26 20.57
C CYS A 109 -3.95 -32.09 19.06
N PHE A 110 -4.86 -31.19 18.69
CA PHE A 110 -5.23 -30.92 17.30
C PHE A 110 -5.20 -29.41 17.07
N LEU A 111 -4.82 -28.99 15.86
CA LEU A 111 -4.72 -27.58 15.48
C LEU A 111 -5.47 -27.32 14.17
N LEU A 112 -6.43 -26.40 14.22
CA LEU A 112 -7.20 -25.94 13.08
C LEU A 112 -7.00 -24.43 12.91
N SER A 113 -6.85 -23.99 11.66
CA SER A 113 -6.93 -22.57 11.28
C SER A 113 -8.34 -22.21 10.85
N SER A 114 -8.67 -20.91 10.79
CA SER A 114 -9.95 -20.46 10.22
C SER A 114 -10.21 -21.00 8.82
N LYS A 115 -9.17 -21.14 8.01
CA LYS A 115 -9.28 -21.73 6.67
C LYS A 115 -9.77 -23.18 6.71
N ASP A 116 -9.27 -23.98 7.65
CA ASP A 116 -9.73 -25.37 7.82
C ASP A 116 -11.19 -25.39 8.28
N ILE A 117 -11.54 -24.50 9.23
CA ILE A 117 -12.89 -24.44 9.78
C ILE A 117 -13.89 -24.06 8.69
N LEU A 118 -13.55 -23.04 7.89
CA LEU A 118 -14.36 -22.57 6.77
C LEU A 118 -14.52 -23.65 5.68
N SER A 119 -13.47 -24.43 5.40
CA SER A 119 -13.52 -25.44 4.33
C SER A 119 -14.25 -26.72 4.70
N ASP A 120 -14.17 -27.14 5.96
CA ASP A 120 -14.56 -28.50 6.37
C ASP A 120 -15.83 -28.55 7.22
N PHE A 121 -16.33 -27.43 7.71
CA PHE A 121 -17.46 -27.39 8.66
C PHE A 121 -18.58 -26.46 8.20
N LEU A 122 -19.81 -26.78 8.62
CA LEU A 122 -21.01 -26.07 8.21
C LEU A 122 -21.45 -25.05 9.26
N ILE A 123 -21.95 -23.91 8.79
CA ILE A 123 -22.65 -22.94 9.63
C ILE A 123 -24.04 -23.50 9.99
N VAL A 124 -24.44 -23.32 11.24
CA VAL A 124 -25.77 -23.69 11.72
C VAL A 124 -26.80 -22.73 11.14
N ASP A 125 -27.82 -23.32 10.50
CA ASP A 125 -28.90 -22.60 9.85
C ASP A 125 -29.69 -21.69 10.81
N SER A 126 -30.25 -20.62 10.24
CA SER A 126 -30.90 -19.48 10.91
C SER A 126 -32.13 -19.81 11.78
N SER A 127 -32.58 -21.07 11.78
CA SER A 127 -33.75 -21.56 12.52
C SER A 127 -33.44 -22.20 13.88
N LYS A 128 -32.17 -22.21 14.34
CA LYS A 128 -31.74 -22.91 15.57
C LYS A 128 -31.08 -22.00 16.60
N THR A 129 -31.01 -22.42 17.87
CA THR A 129 -30.44 -21.66 19.01
C THR A 129 -28.93 -21.34 18.95
N GLN A 130 -28.25 -21.68 17.85
CA GLN A 130 -26.81 -21.44 17.62
C GLN A 130 -26.57 -20.78 16.26
N VAL A 131 -27.47 -19.88 15.84
CA VAL A 131 -27.36 -19.13 14.58
C VAL A 131 -25.97 -18.49 14.43
N ASN A 132 -25.44 -18.47 13.20
CA ASN A 132 -24.15 -17.89 12.82
C ASN A 132 -22.93 -18.52 13.52
N LYS A 133 -23.05 -19.78 13.94
CA LYS A 133 -21.92 -20.56 14.46
C LYS A 133 -21.56 -21.71 13.55
N TYR A 134 -20.27 -21.98 13.43
CA TYR A 134 -19.79 -23.22 12.84
C TYR A 134 -20.06 -24.38 13.79
N TYR A 135 -20.61 -25.48 13.27
CA TYR A 135 -20.79 -26.72 14.01
C TYR A 135 -19.59 -27.64 13.82
N LEU A 136 -18.89 -27.96 14.92
CA LEU A 136 -17.67 -28.75 14.92
C LEU A 136 -17.89 -30.10 15.61
N PRO A 137 -18.31 -31.17 14.88
CA PRO A 137 -18.49 -32.49 15.46
C PRO A 137 -17.16 -33.18 15.75
N GLY A 138 -17.06 -33.84 16.92
CA GLY A 138 -15.84 -34.50 17.37
C GLY A 138 -15.34 -35.58 16.42
N SER A 139 -16.24 -36.26 15.73
CA SER A 139 -15.90 -37.27 14.71
C SER A 139 -15.08 -36.71 13.54
N GLN A 140 -15.20 -35.41 13.23
CA GLN A 140 -14.43 -34.75 12.17
C GLN A 140 -13.20 -34.03 12.74
N VAL A 141 -13.36 -33.35 13.87
CA VAL A 141 -12.28 -32.60 14.54
C VAL A 141 -11.17 -33.52 15.03
N LEU A 142 -11.51 -34.67 15.62
CA LEU A 142 -10.54 -35.64 16.17
C LEU A 142 -9.96 -36.56 15.08
N SER A 143 -9.86 -36.08 13.85
CA SER A 143 -9.29 -36.82 12.72
C SER A 143 -7.77 -36.62 12.61
N ASN A 144 -7.08 -37.55 11.95
CA ASN A 144 -5.64 -37.46 11.70
C ASN A 144 -5.23 -36.22 10.88
N LYS A 145 -6.18 -35.57 10.19
CA LYS A 145 -5.94 -34.35 9.41
C LYS A 145 -5.46 -33.19 10.28
N TYR A 146 -6.05 -33.03 11.47
CA TYR A 146 -5.76 -31.90 12.36
C TYR A 146 -4.82 -32.27 13.52
N LYS A 147 -4.55 -33.58 13.69
CA LYS A 147 -3.74 -34.09 14.80
C LYS A 147 -2.32 -33.57 14.73
N ILE A 148 -1.85 -32.99 15.84
CA ILE A 148 -0.47 -32.54 15.95
C ILE A 148 0.42 -33.74 16.22
N THR A 149 1.20 -34.12 15.21
CA THR A 149 2.24 -35.15 15.31
C THR A 149 3.60 -34.57 15.70
N SER A 150 3.79 -33.26 15.52
CA SER A 150 5.00 -32.53 15.88
C SER A 150 4.65 -31.12 16.34
N PHE A 151 4.91 -30.81 17.61
CA PHE A 151 4.66 -29.48 18.16
C PHE A 151 5.45 -28.40 17.42
N SER A 152 6.71 -28.67 17.04
CA SER A 152 7.51 -27.70 16.28
C SER A 152 6.81 -27.30 14.97
N ARG A 153 6.32 -28.26 14.18
CA ARG A 153 5.64 -27.97 12.91
C ARG A 153 4.33 -27.22 13.11
N ALA A 154 3.59 -27.54 14.17
CA ALA A 154 2.36 -26.83 14.51
C ALA A 154 2.65 -25.37 14.90
N LEU A 155 3.70 -25.13 15.70
CA LEU A 155 4.13 -23.78 16.06
C LEU A 155 4.68 -23.01 14.85
N ASP A 156 5.43 -23.67 13.94
CA ASP A 156 5.89 -23.07 12.67
C ASP A 156 4.71 -22.61 11.81
N ARG A 157 3.62 -23.39 11.80
CA ARG A 157 2.39 -23.06 11.07
C ARG A 157 1.74 -21.79 11.64
N ILE A 158 1.57 -21.72 12.96
CA ILE A 158 1.03 -20.51 13.63
C ILE A 158 1.93 -19.31 13.33
N GLU A 159 3.25 -19.48 13.49
CA GLU A 159 4.21 -18.39 13.29
C GLU A 159 4.21 -17.86 11.85
N ARG A 160 4.19 -18.74 10.85
CA ARG A 160 4.12 -18.35 9.44
C ARG A 160 2.82 -17.61 9.14
N SER A 161 1.69 -18.10 9.63
CA SER A 161 0.41 -17.41 9.46
C SER A 161 0.45 -16.00 10.05
N LEU A 162 1.06 -15.80 11.22
CA LEU A 162 1.24 -14.48 11.83
C LEU A 162 2.28 -13.60 11.13
N LEU A 163 3.22 -14.19 10.39
CA LEU A 163 4.18 -13.44 9.58
C LEU A 163 3.52 -12.84 8.33
N PHE A 164 2.59 -13.60 7.73
CA PHE A 164 1.89 -13.24 6.49
C PHE A 164 0.48 -12.69 6.71
N SER A 165 0.10 -12.43 7.96
CA SER A 165 -1.15 -11.73 8.26
C SER A 165 -1.06 -10.26 7.90
N ASN A 166 -2.15 -9.76 7.32
CA ASN A 166 -2.30 -8.34 7.06
C ASN A 166 -2.37 -7.61 8.40
N PHE A 167 -1.59 -6.54 8.53
CA PHE A 167 -1.55 -5.79 9.77
C PHE A 167 -2.90 -5.18 10.13
N GLN A 168 -3.64 -4.65 9.14
CA GLN A 168 -4.93 -3.98 9.36
C GLN A 168 -6.01 -4.98 9.77
N GLU A 169 -6.15 -6.09 9.04
CA GLU A 169 -7.07 -7.18 9.37
C GLU A 169 -6.78 -7.72 10.79
N ASN A 170 -5.48 -7.85 11.13
CA ASN A 170 -5.08 -8.24 12.47
C ASN A 170 -5.53 -7.23 13.54
N ARG A 171 -5.33 -5.93 13.32
CA ARG A 171 -5.70 -4.89 14.29
C ARG A 171 -7.20 -4.73 14.46
N SER A 172 -7.95 -4.78 13.36
CA SER A 172 -9.41 -4.78 13.38
C SER A 172 -9.95 -6.00 14.14
N PHE A 173 -9.37 -7.18 13.92
CA PHE A 173 -9.74 -8.36 14.69
C PHE A 173 -9.40 -8.23 16.17
N MET A 174 -8.22 -7.67 16.48
CA MET A 174 -7.81 -7.44 17.86
C MET A 174 -8.65 -6.37 18.56
N SER A 175 -9.10 -5.30 17.89
CA SER A 175 -9.97 -4.28 18.49
C SER A 175 -11.40 -4.78 18.71
N TRP A 176 -11.83 -5.79 17.94
CA TRP A 176 -13.06 -6.51 18.23
C TRP A 176 -12.92 -7.42 19.46
N ILE A 177 -11.78 -8.12 19.61
CA ILE A 177 -11.54 -9.07 20.73
C ILE A 177 -11.17 -8.36 22.03
N LEU A 178 -10.30 -7.37 21.95
CA LEU A 178 -9.84 -6.56 23.06
C LEU A 178 -10.67 -5.27 23.06
N PRO A 179 -11.40 -4.96 24.15
CA PRO A 179 -12.02 -3.64 24.27
C PRO A 179 -10.94 -2.58 24.05
N SER A 180 -11.24 -1.61 23.19
CA SER A 180 -10.30 -0.58 22.77
C SER A 180 -9.80 0.26 23.97
N PHE A 181 -8.68 0.97 23.77
CA PHE A 181 -7.91 1.74 24.77
C PHE A 181 -8.70 2.75 25.62
N SER A 182 -9.94 2.99 25.25
CA SER A 182 -10.95 3.63 26.09
C SER A 182 -12.20 2.78 25.97
N GLU A 183 -12.70 2.24 27.10
CA GLU A 183 -14.11 1.88 27.19
C GLU A 183 -14.89 3.18 26.90
N ILE A 184 -15.19 3.42 25.64
CA ILE A 184 -16.16 4.43 25.23
C ILE A 184 -17.48 3.79 25.64
N SER A 185 -17.88 4.04 26.88
CA SER A 185 -19.22 3.74 27.39
C SER A 185 -20.07 5.00 27.27
N ILE A 186 -21.39 4.81 27.25
CA ILE A 186 -22.34 5.93 27.27
C ILE A 186 -22.16 6.78 28.54
N ASP A 187 -21.70 6.16 29.62
CA ASP A 187 -21.46 6.77 30.93
C ASP A 187 -20.05 7.37 31.06
N HIS A 188 -19.22 7.30 30.01
CA HIS A 188 -17.87 7.85 30.02
C HIS A 188 -17.90 9.37 29.77
N ILE A 189 -18.72 10.09 30.53
CA ILE A 189 -18.87 11.54 30.56
C ILE A 189 -19.11 11.97 32.01
N GLU A 190 -18.98 13.26 32.34
CA GLU A 190 -19.22 13.70 33.72
C GLU A 190 -20.69 13.48 34.11
N ASN A 191 -20.92 13.05 35.36
CA ASN A 191 -22.22 12.64 35.88
C ASN A 191 -23.31 13.74 35.78
N GLU A 192 -22.92 15.02 35.78
CA GLU A 192 -23.86 16.12 35.59
C GLU A 192 -24.55 16.09 34.22
N TYR A 193 -23.91 15.52 33.20
CA TYR A 193 -24.45 15.37 31.85
C TYR A 193 -25.22 14.06 31.63
N THR A 194 -25.19 13.11 32.58
CA THR A 194 -26.01 11.89 32.54
C THR A 194 -27.36 12.06 33.21
N LEU A 195 -27.60 13.20 33.88
CA LEU A 195 -28.87 13.50 34.50
C LEU A 195 -29.94 13.77 33.43
N PRO A 196 -31.17 13.24 33.58
CA PRO A 196 -32.24 13.40 32.59
C PRO A 196 -32.90 14.78 32.71
N LEU A 197 -32.13 15.83 32.41
CA LEU A 197 -32.59 17.22 32.39
C LEU A 197 -33.09 17.58 30.98
N GLU A 198 -34.20 18.33 30.92
CA GLU A 198 -34.71 18.85 29.65
C GLU A 198 -33.66 19.73 28.98
N ASN A 199 -33.39 19.47 27.70
CA ASN A 199 -32.46 20.23 26.89
C ASN A 199 -32.99 20.34 25.44
N TRP A 200 -32.39 21.26 24.68
CA TRP A 200 -32.81 21.61 23.31
C TRP A 200 -32.19 20.70 22.23
N TYR A 201 -31.32 19.77 22.62
CA TYR A 201 -30.62 18.86 21.71
C TYR A 201 -31.33 17.50 21.63
N ALA A 202 -31.13 16.64 22.64
CA ALA A 202 -31.76 15.32 22.85
C ALA A 202 -31.01 14.59 24.01
N ASP A 203 -30.73 13.29 23.86
CA ASP A 203 -29.91 12.49 24.78
C ASP A 203 -28.42 12.86 24.64
N ILE A 204 -27.92 13.65 25.59
CA ILE A 204 -26.52 14.11 25.63
C ILE A 204 -25.55 12.92 25.75
N PRO A 205 -25.74 11.96 26.67
CA PRO A 205 -24.91 10.75 26.74
C PRO A 205 -24.78 10.02 25.40
N GLN A 206 -25.90 9.77 24.72
CA GLN A 206 -25.89 9.09 23.43
C GLN A 206 -25.15 9.91 22.37
N GLY A 207 -25.42 11.21 22.28
CA GLY A 207 -24.75 12.09 21.30
C GLY A 207 -23.23 12.16 21.47
N ILE A 208 -22.72 12.20 22.72
CA ILE A 208 -21.28 12.20 22.98
C ILE A 208 -20.66 10.82 22.72
N PHE A 209 -21.37 9.74 23.06
CA PHE A 209 -20.92 8.38 22.73
C PHE A 209 -20.72 8.21 21.22
N ASP A 210 -21.71 8.62 20.42
CA ASP A 210 -21.65 8.53 18.95
C ASP A 210 -20.50 9.38 18.39
N LEU A 211 -20.29 10.59 18.93
CA LEU A 211 -19.17 11.44 18.55
C LEU A 211 -17.81 10.78 18.86
N LYS A 212 -17.63 10.21 20.05
CA LYS A 212 -16.40 9.50 20.43
C LYS A 212 -16.14 8.28 19.55
N LYS A 213 -17.20 7.55 19.18
CA LYS A 213 -17.11 6.41 18.24
C LYS A 213 -16.70 6.86 16.84
N ASN A 214 -17.24 7.96 16.34
CA ASN A 214 -16.83 8.54 15.06
C ASN A 214 -15.35 8.96 15.09
N ILE A 215 -14.89 9.59 16.17
CA ILE A 215 -13.46 9.95 16.34
C ILE A 215 -12.57 8.70 16.37
N GLU A 216 -12.99 7.64 17.06
CA GLU A 216 -12.27 6.36 17.07
C GLU A 216 -12.11 5.78 15.65
N MET A 217 -13.16 5.85 14.82
CA MET A 217 -13.09 5.44 13.42
C MET A 217 -12.12 6.31 12.60
N ILE A 218 -12.20 7.63 12.73
CA ILE A 218 -11.28 8.59 12.08
C ILE A 218 -9.82 8.30 12.44
N MET A 219 -9.55 7.92 13.69
CA MET A 219 -8.19 7.55 14.14
C MET A 219 -7.65 6.30 13.43
N TYR A 220 -8.50 5.31 13.14
CA TYR A 220 -8.11 4.15 12.35
C TYR A 220 -7.80 4.54 10.90
N ASP A 221 -8.65 5.35 10.29
CA ASP A 221 -8.46 5.86 8.93
C ASP A 221 -7.15 6.65 8.78
N LEU A 222 -6.83 7.51 9.76
CA LEU A 222 -5.55 8.25 9.80
C LEU A 222 -4.34 7.32 9.97
N SER A 223 -4.47 6.25 10.74
CA SER A 223 -3.41 5.27 10.91
C SER A 223 -3.14 4.51 9.61
N GLU A 224 -4.20 4.16 8.87
CA GLU A 224 -4.11 3.56 7.54
C GLU A 224 -3.43 4.51 6.56
N LEU A 225 -3.91 5.76 6.47
CA LEU A 225 -3.33 6.78 5.61
C LEU A 225 -1.82 6.97 5.86
N THR A 226 -1.43 7.00 7.14
CA THR A 226 -0.01 7.11 7.54
C THR A 226 0.81 5.91 7.07
N SER A 227 0.27 4.69 7.19
CA SER A 227 0.92 3.47 6.66
C SER A 227 1.08 3.51 5.14
N THR A 228 0.04 3.98 4.44
CA THR A 228 0.07 4.10 2.98
C THR A 228 1.08 5.14 2.52
N PHE A 229 1.16 6.30 3.19
CA PHE A 229 2.23 7.27 2.92
C PHE A 229 3.62 6.74 3.20
N ASN A 230 3.82 5.96 4.26
CA ASN A 230 5.10 5.28 4.49
C ASN A 230 5.43 4.28 3.37
N THR A 231 4.42 3.63 2.80
CA THR A 231 4.62 2.75 1.63
C THR A 231 5.07 3.55 0.42
N VAL A 232 4.43 4.69 0.15
CA VAL A 232 4.84 5.62 -0.92
C VAL A 232 6.27 6.11 -0.73
N LEU A 233 6.66 6.53 0.47
CA LEU A 233 7.99 7.05 0.77
C LEU A 233 9.12 6.01 0.61
N ASN A 234 8.80 4.72 0.72
CA ASN A 234 9.78 3.62 0.60
C ASN A 234 9.72 2.91 -0.76
N GLU A 235 8.70 3.18 -1.58
CA GLU A 235 8.61 2.64 -2.94
C GLU A 235 9.55 3.41 -3.88
N THR A 236 10.09 2.70 -4.87
CA THR A 236 11.04 3.24 -5.85
C THR A 236 10.49 3.28 -7.26
N ASP A 237 9.47 2.45 -7.55
CA ASP A 237 8.78 2.44 -8.84
C ASP A 237 7.75 3.57 -8.91
N PRO A 238 7.94 4.60 -9.77
CA PRO A 238 7.04 5.73 -9.84
C PRO A 238 5.61 5.36 -10.23
N LEU A 239 5.41 4.30 -11.02
CA LEU A 239 4.05 3.87 -11.39
C LEU A 239 3.31 3.26 -10.21
N LYS A 240 4.01 2.52 -9.34
CA LYS A 240 3.39 2.01 -8.11
C LYS A 240 3.09 3.13 -7.14
N ILE A 241 4.01 4.09 -6.99
CA ILE A 241 3.80 5.29 -6.17
C ILE A 241 2.51 6.00 -6.60
N LEU A 242 2.39 6.32 -7.90
CA LEU A 242 1.26 7.05 -8.42
C LEU A 242 -0.04 6.26 -8.34
N GLY A 243 -0.01 4.94 -8.57
CA GLY A 243 -1.18 4.08 -8.36
C GLY A 243 -1.65 4.01 -6.90
N ILE A 244 -0.71 4.01 -5.94
CA ILE A 244 -1.05 4.09 -4.51
C ILE A 244 -1.70 5.45 -4.19
N LEU A 245 -1.12 6.55 -4.69
CA LEU A 245 -1.63 7.91 -4.47
C LEU A 245 -3.01 8.13 -5.11
N GLU A 246 -3.27 7.57 -6.29
CA GLU A 246 -4.60 7.55 -6.91
C GLU A 246 -5.62 6.80 -6.05
N GLY A 247 -5.21 5.66 -5.46
CA GLY A 247 -6.01 4.92 -4.49
C GLY A 247 -6.38 5.77 -3.28
N ILE A 248 -5.41 6.47 -2.68
CA ILE A 248 -5.64 7.40 -1.57
C ILE A 248 -6.63 8.49 -1.99
N TYR A 249 -6.45 9.08 -3.16
CA TYR A 249 -7.34 10.11 -3.68
C TYR A 249 -8.78 9.58 -3.80
N SER A 250 -8.97 8.41 -4.37
CA SER A 250 -10.31 7.83 -4.54
C SER A 250 -11.01 7.49 -3.22
N TYR A 251 -10.27 6.99 -2.22
CA TYR A 251 -10.82 6.49 -0.96
C TYR A 251 -11.00 7.60 0.09
N PHE A 252 -10.04 8.53 0.18
CA PHE A 252 -10.01 9.53 1.24
C PHE A 252 -10.44 10.93 0.80
N ALA A 253 -10.62 11.23 -0.49
CA ALA A 253 -10.96 12.60 -0.93
C ALA A 253 -12.24 13.17 -0.32
N GLN A 254 -13.20 12.32 0.06
CA GLN A 254 -14.43 12.77 0.73
C GLN A 254 -14.26 12.93 2.25
N SER A 255 -13.40 12.12 2.86
CA SER A 255 -13.25 12.04 4.33
C SER A 255 -12.16 12.97 4.86
N PHE A 256 -11.11 13.22 4.06
CA PHE A 256 -9.99 14.08 4.42
C PHE A 256 -9.60 14.95 3.22
N PRO A 257 -9.79 16.28 3.29
CA PRO A 257 -9.31 17.18 2.26
C PRO A 257 -7.78 17.28 2.33
N LEU A 258 -7.09 16.33 1.71
CA LEU A 258 -5.62 16.27 1.65
C LEU A 258 -5.00 17.33 0.71
N GLY A 259 -5.84 18.15 0.06
CA GLY A 259 -5.46 19.20 -0.89
C GLY A 259 -5.07 18.66 -2.26
N ASP A 260 -5.07 19.48 -3.32
CA ASP A 260 -4.80 18.97 -4.69
C ASP A 260 -3.31 18.66 -4.96
N ASN A 261 -2.42 18.86 -3.99
CA ASN A 261 -0.97 18.85 -4.21
C ASN A 261 -0.29 17.47 -4.08
N TYR A 262 -1.01 16.41 -3.69
CA TYR A 262 -0.40 15.10 -3.43
C TYR A 262 -0.57 14.08 -4.57
N TYR A 263 -1.42 14.35 -5.56
CA TYR A 263 -1.59 13.53 -6.75
C TYR A 263 -1.59 14.40 -8.01
N ASP A 264 -0.66 14.13 -8.93
CA ASP A 264 -0.52 14.82 -10.19
C ASP A 264 -0.81 13.84 -11.34
N SER A 265 -2.00 13.97 -11.94
CA SER A 265 -2.41 13.13 -13.06
C SER A 265 -1.55 13.34 -14.30
N GLU A 266 -1.03 14.55 -14.53
CA GLU A 266 -0.15 14.82 -15.66
C GLU A 266 1.20 14.10 -15.47
N LEU A 267 1.71 14.07 -14.25
CA LEU A 267 2.91 13.32 -13.92
C LEU A 267 2.71 11.81 -14.17
N HIS A 268 1.54 11.27 -13.83
CA HIS A 268 1.21 9.86 -14.11
C HIS A 268 1.26 9.53 -15.61
N ASP A 269 0.65 10.35 -16.44
CA ASP A 269 0.69 10.17 -17.89
C ASP A 269 2.12 10.25 -18.45
N VAL A 270 2.93 11.18 -17.93
CA VAL A 270 4.34 11.34 -18.32
C VAL A 270 5.17 10.11 -17.94
N VAL A 271 4.99 9.55 -16.74
CA VAL A 271 5.72 8.35 -16.31
C VAL A 271 5.32 7.14 -17.15
N LEU A 272 4.02 6.97 -17.43
CA LEU A 272 3.53 5.90 -18.30
C LEU A 272 4.12 6.00 -19.72
N TYR A 273 4.08 7.20 -20.30
CA TYR A 273 4.64 7.45 -21.62
C TYR A 273 6.15 7.18 -21.66
N HIS A 274 6.89 7.65 -20.64
CA HIS A 274 8.32 7.39 -20.51
C HIS A 274 8.62 5.89 -20.46
N LYS A 275 7.91 5.12 -19.61
CA LYS A 275 8.08 3.67 -19.51
C LYS A 275 7.81 2.98 -20.84
N LYS A 276 6.74 3.38 -21.54
CA LYS A 276 6.40 2.84 -22.86
C LYS A 276 7.52 3.03 -23.87
N ILE A 277 8.09 4.23 -23.98
CA ILE A 277 9.22 4.51 -24.87
C ILE A 277 10.42 3.64 -24.48
N PHE A 278 10.77 3.63 -23.19
CA PHE A 278 11.90 2.86 -22.68
C PHE A 278 11.79 1.37 -23.02
N ASP A 279 10.63 0.76 -22.76
CA ASP A 279 10.40 -0.65 -23.02
C ASP A 279 10.42 -0.97 -24.53
N SER A 280 9.92 -0.09 -25.40
CA SER A 280 10.00 -0.24 -26.87
C SER A 280 11.45 -0.20 -27.35
N LEU A 281 12.18 0.87 -27.00
CA LEU A 281 13.59 1.04 -27.38
C LEU A 281 14.46 -0.11 -26.88
N ARG A 282 14.19 -0.61 -25.66
CA ARG A 282 14.89 -1.76 -25.09
C ARG A 282 14.60 -3.05 -25.85
N THR A 283 13.33 -3.29 -26.19
CA THR A 283 12.90 -4.51 -26.91
C THR A 283 13.45 -4.54 -28.33
N GLU A 284 13.54 -3.37 -28.97
CA GLU A 284 14.08 -3.21 -30.33
C GLU A 284 15.61 -3.14 -30.37
N GLY A 285 16.29 -3.10 -29.22
CA GLY A 285 17.75 -3.00 -29.14
C GLY A 285 18.30 -1.62 -29.53
N LEU A 286 17.46 -0.58 -29.52
CA LEU A 286 17.80 0.80 -29.92
C LEU A 286 18.18 1.68 -28.73
N LEU A 287 18.01 1.21 -27.50
CA LEU A 287 18.12 2.02 -26.29
C LEU A 287 19.49 2.70 -26.12
N GLU A 288 20.59 1.98 -26.36
CA GLU A 288 21.95 2.54 -26.22
C GLU A 288 22.20 3.64 -27.26
N ASN A 289 21.89 3.37 -28.53
CA ASN A 289 22.06 4.34 -29.61
C ASN A 289 21.15 5.57 -29.42
N PHE A 290 19.94 5.38 -28.89
CA PHE A 290 19.04 6.48 -28.54
C PHE A 290 19.64 7.39 -27.47
N PHE A 291 20.24 6.82 -26.41
CA PHE A 291 20.91 7.62 -25.38
C PHE A 291 22.17 8.31 -25.90
N ASP A 292 22.96 7.64 -26.73
CA ASP A 292 24.14 8.24 -27.34
C ASP A 292 23.75 9.43 -28.23
N LEU A 293 22.73 9.26 -29.07
CA LEU A 293 22.16 10.33 -29.89
C LEU A 293 21.64 11.49 -29.04
N GLN A 294 20.88 11.20 -27.98
CA GLN A 294 20.31 12.20 -27.08
C GLN A 294 21.40 13.02 -26.37
N ASN A 295 22.47 12.35 -25.91
CA ASN A 295 23.60 12.99 -25.25
C ASN A 295 24.43 13.83 -26.23
N ALA A 296 24.72 13.28 -27.41
CA ALA A 296 25.48 13.99 -28.43
C ALA A 296 24.73 15.23 -28.96
N LEU A 297 23.42 15.11 -29.18
CA LEU A 297 22.56 16.24 -29.55
C LEU A 297 22.55 17.30 -28.44
N GLY A 298 22.43 16.88 -27.17
CA GLY A 298 22.45 17.79 -26.03
C GLY A 298 23.76 18.58 -25.95
N ASN A 299 24.90 17.90 -26.08
CA ASN A 299 26.22 18.52 -26.09
C ASN A 299 26.39 19.47 -27.28
N PHE A 300 25.96 19.06 -28.48
CA PHE A 300 25.99 19.90 -29.67
C PHE A 300 25.18 21.20 -29.45
N ILE A 301 23.92 21.10 -29.01
CA ILE A 301 23.08 22.27 -28.76
C ILE A 301 23.74 23.19 -27.72
N CYS A 302 24.24 22.65 -26.60
CA CYS A 302 24.87 23.46 -25.57
C CYS A 302 26.16 24.14 -26.03
N SER A 303 26.98 23.49 -26.86
CA SER A 303 28.23 24.08 -27.36
C SER A 303 27.99 25.09 -28.47
N ASP A 304 27.06 24.80 -29.38
CA ASP A 304 26.84 25.60 -30.57
C ASP A 304 25.90 26.79 -30.30
N LEU A 305 24.80 26.58 -29.57
CA LEU A 305 23.84 27.64 -29.26
C LEU A 305 24.46 28.75 -28.38
N VAL A 306 25.46 28.43 -27.56
CA VAL A 306 26.21 29.41 -26.75
C VAL A 306 26.81 30.51 -27.63
N LEU A 307 27.30 30.17 -28.82
CA LEU A 307 27.88 31.10 -29.80
C LEU A 307 26.83 32.09 -30.37
N HIS A 308 25.55 31.80 -30.15
CA HIS A 308 24.40 32.48 -30.73
C HIS A 308 23.44 33.07 -29.69
N THR A 309 23.87 33.11 -28.43
CA THR A 309 23.10 33.60 -27.27
C THR A 309 22.68 35.07 -27.33
N LYS A 310 23.35 35.87 -28.17
CA LYS A 310 23.08 37.30 -28.37
C LYS A 310 22.16 37.61 -29.55
N LEU A 311 21.57 36.60 -30.18
CA LEU A 311 20.64 36.82 -31.28
C LEU A 311 19.34 37.46 -30.79
N ASP A 312 18.86 38.44 -31.53
CA ASP A 312 17.56 39.04 -31.28
C ASP A 312 16.41 38.08 -31.66
N SER A 313 15.18 38.47 -31.33
CA SER A 313 13.98 37.65 -31.58
C SER A 313 13.53 37.57 -33.05
N SER A 314 14.26 38.21 -33.98
CA SER A 314 14.00 38.17 -35.43
C SER A 314 14.76 37.06 -36.15
N PHE A 315 15.67 36.36 -35.46
CA PHE A 315 16.40 35.21 -35.98
C PHE A 315 15.98 33.91 -35.28
N ALA A 316 16.06 32.82 -36.03
CA ALA A 316 15.87 31.47 -35.53
C ALA A 316 17.17 30.67 -35.65
N TYR A 317 17.46 29.90 -34.60
CA TYR A 317 18.50 28.88 -34.60
C TYR A 317 17.88 27.58 -35.10
N VAL A 318 18.30 27.14 -36.28
CA VAL A 318 17.79 25.92 -36.93
C VAL A 318 18.80 24.81 -36.72
N ILE A 319 18.32 23.66 -36.25
CA ILE A 319 19.10 22.45 -36.01
C ILE A 319 18.63 21.40 -37.01
N ASN A 320 19.56 20.85 -37.78
CA ASN A 320 19.36 19.66 -38.57
C ASN A 320 20.00 18.45 -37.87
N VAL A 321 19.22 17.40 -37.68
CA VAL A 321 19.64 16.13 -37.10
C VAL A 321 19.45 15.04 -38.14
N SER A 322 20.54 14.55 -38.70
CA SER A 322 20.54 13.41 -39.62
C SER A 322 21.01 12.16 -38.88
N TYR A 323 20.35 11.01 -39.06
CA TYR A 323 20.65 9.74 -38.38
C TYR A 323 20.21 8.52 -39.20
N ASN A 324 20.78 7.35 -38.94
CA ASN A 324 20.30 6.11 -39.53
C ASN A 324 19.01 5.67 -38.85
N LYS A 325 17.92 5.63 -39.61
CA LYS A 325 16.58 5.31 -39.11
C LYS A 325 16.43 3.90 -38.50
N ASN A 326 17.26 2.94 -38.90
CA ASN A 326 17.08 1.55 -38.48
C ASN A 326 17.72 1.25 -37.14
N ASP A 327 18.79 1.98 -36.78
CA ASP A 327 19.58 1.73 -35.58
C ASP A 327 19.83 2.99 -34.74
N LEU A 328 19.37 4.15 -35.20
CA LEU A 328 19.59 5.48 -34.61
C LEU A 328 21.07 5.91 -34.52
N ALA A 329 21.97 5.19 -35.20
CA ALA A 329 23.40 5.45 -35.21
C ALA A 329 23.80 6.39 -36.36
N ASN A 330 25.11 6.60 -36.52
CA ASN A 330 25.72 7.40 -37.60
C ASN A 330 25.09 8.80 -37.74
N TYR A 331 24.84 9.44 -36.61
CA TYR A 331 24.19 10.75 -36.59
C TYR A 331 25.16 11.89 -36.87
N SER A 332 24.63 12.98 -37.40
CA SER A 332 25.34 14.25 -37.55
C SER A 332 24.41 15.42 -37.27
N PHE A 333 24.99 16.50 -36.74
CA PHE A 333 24.27 17.70 -36.38
C PHE A 333 24.84 18.89 -37.14
N HIS A 334 23.95 19.70 -37.70
CA HIS A 334 24.31 20.95 -38.33
C HIS A 334 23.37 22.04 -37.83
N SER A 335 23.90 23.23 -37.64
CA SER A 335 23.10 24.40 -37.28
C SER A 335 23.25 25.49 -38.31
N LYS A 336 22.23 26.34 -38.39
CA LYS A 336 22.27 27.58 -39.16
C LYS A 336 21.40 28.63 -38.49
N ILE A 337 21.75 29.90 -38.69
CA ILE A 337 20.91 31.02 -38.32
C ILE A 337 20.13 31.46 -39.55
N VAL A 338 18.81 31.56 -39.42
CA VAL A 338 17.94 32.06 -40.48
C VAL A 338 17.07 33.21 -39.96
N PRO A 339 16.76 34.21 -40.80
CA PRO A 339 15.70 35.16 -40.50
C PRO A 339 14.39 34.43 -40.22
N LEU A 340 13.67 34.83 -39.16
CA LEU A 340 12.40 34.19 -38.77
C LEU A 340 11.34 34.28 -39.88
N GLY A 341 11.42 35.30 -40.74
CA GLY A 341 10.53 35.46 -41.90
C GLY A 341 10.69 34.39 -42.98
N ASP A 342 11.80 33.65 -42.97
CA ASP A 342 12.09 32.58 -43.95
C ASP A 342 11.55 31.21 -43.49
N ILE A 343 11.00 31.10 -42.28
CA ILE A 343 10.37 29.89 -41.76
C ILE A 343 8.88 29.92 -42.09
N THR A 344 8.42 29.00 -42.94
CA THR A 344 7.09 29.00 -43.58
C THR A 344 5.96 28.44 -42.71
N GLU A 345 6.16 28.18 -41.41
CA GLU A 345 5.10 27.70 -40.52
C GLU A 345 4.38 28.83 -39.77
N ASP A 346 3.08 28.63 -39.57
CA ASP A 346 2.08 29.59 -39.08
C ASP A 346 2.18 29.96 -37.59
N ASN A 347 3.36 29.82 -36.96
CA ASN A 347 3.49 30.02 -35.52
C ASN A 347 4.85 30.60 -35.12
N LYS A 348 4.82 31.89 -34.76
CA LYS A 348 5.83 32.61 -33.97
C LYS A 348 5.97 32.03 -32.54
N ARG A 349 6.08 30.71 -32.39
CA ARG A 349 6.30 30.01 -31.12
C ARG A 349 7.79 29.93 -30.82
N LEU A 350 8.12 29.64 -29.56
CA LEU A 350 9.51 29.54 -29.08
C LEU A 350 10.33 28.47 -29.82
N PHE A 351 9.69 27.37 -30.19
CA PHE A 351 10.28 26.19 -30.83
C PHE A 351 9.28 25.58 -31.81
N GLY A 352 9.77 24.93 -32.88
CA GLY A 352 8.95 24.20 -33.86
C GLY A 352 9.78 23.33 -34.80
N PHE A 353 9.10 22.68 -35.77
CA PHE A 353 9.73 21.81 -36.77
C PHE A 353 9.59 22.43 -38.17
N ILE A 354 10.67 22.44 -38.94
CA ILE A 354 10.65 22.83 -40.36
C ILE A 354 10.37 21.59 -41.22
N SER A 355 10.96 20.45 -40.83
CA SER A 355 10.78 19.16 -41.50
C SER A 355 10.97 18.02 -40.50
N SER A 356 10.19 16.95 -40.64
CA SER A 356 10.29 15.75 -39.79
C SER A 356 10.28 14.48 -40.63
N LEU A 357 11.28 14.35 -41.50
CA LEU A 357 11.45 13.17 -42.34
C LEU A 357 12.16 12.05 -41.56
N GLN A 358 11.83 10.80 -41.86
CA GLN A 358 12.50 9.66 -41.25
C GLN A 358 14.00 9.69 -41.56
N GLY A 359 14.84 9.70 -40.52
CA GLY A 359 16.30 9.82 -40.62
C GLY A 359 16.82 11.26 -40.78
N ASN A 360 15.95 12.27 -40.85
CA ASN A 360 16.34 13.68 -40.91
C ASN A 360 15.28 14.61 -40.29
N ILE A 361 15.58 15.18 -39.13
CA ILE A 361 14.75 16.18 -38.46
C ILE A 361 15.37 17.56 -38.62
N GLU A 362 14.57 18.54 -39.06
CA GLU A 362 14.94 19.95 -39.05
C GLU A 362 14.01 20.70 -38.09
N ALA A 363 14.57 21.25 -37.01
CA ALA A 363 13.83 21.96 -35.97
C ALA A 363 14.40 23.36 -35.78
N TYR A 364 13.59 24.29 -35.27
CA TYR A 364 14.03 25.65 -34.96
C TYR A 364 13.69 26.05 -33.53
N VAL A 365 14.51 26.93 -32.97
CA VAL A 365 14.25 27.63 -31.71
C VAL A 365 14.54 29.12 -31.90
N ILE A 366 13.83 29.99 -31.19
CA ILE A 366 14.07 31.44 -31.19
C ILE A 366 14.85 31.79 -29.91
N PRO A 367 16.19 31.95 -29.97
CA PRO A 367 17.01 32.09 -28.76
C PRO A 367 16.63 33.32 -27.93
N GLY A 368 16.32 34.44 -28.59
CA GLY A 368 15.87 35.67 -27.94
C GLY A 368 14.54 35.55 -27.18
N ARG A 369 13.82 34.43 -27.32
CA ARG A 369 12.58 34.13 -26.57
C ARG A 369 12.76 33.04 -25.53
N LEU A 370 13.94 32.41 -25.45
CA LEU A 370 14.24 31.41 -24.42
C LEU A 370 14.38 32.03 -23.03
N GLY A 371 14.24 33.36 -22.89
CA GLY A 371 14.08 34.01 -21.58
C GLY A 371 15.35 34.06 -20.75
N PHE A 372 16.53 34.04 -21.38
CA PHE A 372 17.83 34.22 -20.72
C PHE A 372 18.13 35.71 -20.39
N GLY A 373 17.10 36.56 -20.33
CA GLY A 373 17.16 38.03 -20.26
C GLY A 373 16.33 38.67 -21.38
N THR A 374 15.88 39.92 -21.19
CA THR A 374 15.07 40.65 -22.19
C THR A 374 15.95 41.59 -23.01
N TRP A 375 15.86 41.50 -24.34
CA TRP A 375 16.39 42.52 -25.26
C TRP A 375 15.24 43.45 -25.66
N LYS A 376 15.36 44.74 -25.36
CA LYS A 376 14.46 45.80 -25.88
C LYS A 376 15.31 46.80 -26.66
N ASN A 377 14.94 47.06 -27.91
CA ASN A 377 15.54 48.09 -28.76
C ASN A 377 17.08 48.00 -28.91
N GLY A 378 17.65 46.79 -28.97
CA GLY A 378 19.09 46.61 -29.11
C GLY A 378 19.90 46.77 -27.82
N GLU A 379 19.24 46.94 -26.67
CA GLU A 379 19.87 46.92 -25.35
C GLU A 379 19.40 45.70 -24.54
N TYR A 380 20.36 45.02 -23.92
CA TYR A 380 20.13 43.86 -23.05
C TYR A 380 19.87 44.34 -21.62
N SER A 381 18.68 44.06 -21.09
CA SER A 381 18.36 44.19 -19.67
C SER A 381 18.20 42.79 -19.07
N GLY A 382 19.32 42.12 -18.81
CA GLY A 382 19.39 40.91 -18.00
C GLY A 382 20.52 41.07 -16.99
N GLU A 383 20.20 40.97 -15.71
CA GLU A 383 21.22 40.86 -14.68
C GLU A 383 22.07 39.60 -14.95
N GLY A 384 23.38 39.78 -15.21
CA GLY A 384 24.40 38.90 -14.66
C GLY A 384 24.51 37.43 -15.15
N VAL A 385 24.02 37.03 -16.33
CA VAL A 385 24.35 35.68 -16.85
C VAL A 385 25.82 35.65 -17.29
N THR A 386 26.70 35.17 -16.41
CA THR A 386 28.13 34.96 -16.68
C THR A 386 28.43 33.57 -17.24
N ASP A 387 27.55 32.60 -17.02
CA ASP A 387 27.64 31.24 -17.55
C ASP A 387 26.45 30.91 -18.47
N TRP A 388 26.61 31.24 -19.75
CA TRP A 388 25.64 30.92 -20.79
C TRP A 388 25.48 29.43 -21.04
N HIS A 389 26.53 28.65 -20.80
CA HIS A 389 26.50 27.21 -20.99
C HIS A 389 25.61 26.55 -19.93
N GLY A 390 25.77 26.93 -18.66
CA GLY A 390 24.90 26.51 -17.56
C GLY A 390 23.43 26.89 -17.80
N ALA A 391 23.17 28.14 -18.19
CA ALA A 391 21.82 28.61 -18.47
C ALA A 391 21.12 27.82 -19.61
N ILE A 392 21.83 27.57 -20.71
CA ILE A 392 21.30 26.74 -21.82
C ILE A 392 21.04 25.31 -21.36
N LYS A 393 21.94 24.73 -20.55
CA LYS A 393 21.80 23.37 -20.04
C LYS A 393 20.53 23.19 -19.20
N GLU A 394 20.17 24.17 -18.38
CA GLU A 394 18.93 24.15 -17.57
C GLU A 394 17.65 24.16 -18.43
N ARG A 395 17.70 24.80 -19.61
CA ARG A 395 16.56 24.89 -20.54
C ARG A 395 16.65 23.94 -21.73
N LEU A 396 17.68 23.08 -21.77
CA LEU A 396 17.96 22.17 -22.89
C LEU A 396 16.77 21.26 -23.19
N TRP A 397 15.99 20.89 -22.17
CA TRP A 397 14.81 20.05 -22.31
C TRP A 397 13.76 20.67 -23.25
N ILE A 398 13.65 22.00 -23.36
CA ILE A 398 12.70 22.68 -24.25
C ILE A 398 12.97 22.36 -25.72
N ILE A 399 14.25 22.17 -26.08
CA ILE A 399 14.70 21.93 -27.46
C ILE A 399 14.92 20.44 -27.70
N ARG A 400 15.62 19.77 -26.77
CA ARG A 400 16.03 18.38 -26.93
C ARG A 400 14.85 17.41 -26.84
N ARG A 401 13.91 17.62 -25.89
CA ARG A 401 12.80 16.69 -25.68
C ARG A 401 11.92 16.57 -26.93
N PRO A 402 11.41 17.66 -27.53
CA PRO A 402 10.58 17.54 -28.73
C PRO A 402 11.32 16.87 -29.90
N ILE A 403 12.61 17.19 -30.12
CA ILE A 403 13.39 16.58 -31.20
C ILE A 403 13.50 15.07 -30.98
N MET A 404 13.83 14.62 -29.76
CA MET A 404 13.94 13.19 -29.45
C MET A 404 12.60 12.45 -29.52
N GLU A 405 11.51 13.08 -29.04
CA GLU A 405 10.15 12.55 -29.21
C GLU A 405 9.83 12.39 -30.70
N LYS A 406 10.19 13.38 -31.53
CA LYS A 406 9.95 13.31 -32.97
C LYS A 406 10.76 12.23 -33.66
N ILE A 407 12.03 12.06 -33.28
CA ILE A 407 12.90 10.98 -33.75
C ILE A 407 12.27 9.63 -33.43
N TYR A 408 11.77 9.44 -32.21
CA TYR A 408 11.08 8.22 -31.81
C TYR A 408 9.77 8.00 -32.59
N GLU A 409 8.97 9.04 -32.82
CA GLU A 409 7.70 8.92 -33.56
C GLU A 409 7.86 8.51 -35.03
N VAL A 410 8.95 8.92 -35.69
CA VAL A 410 9.14 8.69 -37.14
C VAL A 410 10.11 7.56 -37.46
N SER A 411 10.77 6.99 -36.45
CA SER A 411 11.62 5.80 -36.60
C SER A 411 10.73 4.56 -36.57
#